data_AF-A0A6J8DIW9-F1
#
_entry.id   AF-A0A6J8DIW9-F1
#
_cell.length_a   1.000
_cell.length_b   1.000
_cell.length_c   1.000
_cell.angle_alpha   90.00
_cell.angle_beta   90.00
_cell.angle_gamma   90.00
#
_symmetry.space_group_name_H-M   'P 1'
#
loop_
_entity.id
_entity.type
_entity.pdbx_description
1 polymer ?
#
loop_
_entity_poly.entity_id
_entity_poly.type
_entity_poly.pdbx_seq_one_letter_code
_entity_poly.pdbx_strand_id
1 'polypeptide(L)'
;MLLPVDSWGKNFATVPIPERFNVGDIFKFVASEDNTIITVTGMDQGVPFNETFSIAKAGQSVQKHYSSGLYSHVVSDKPISLYQFSLTQKKGSPDHADPSLITIPPIEQYAAHYTFTTPEYSLGNYTNYFMFIINGNQKNGLRLDNHPLPSNTTYHQIPGSNLVAGYVGISVGTHTVNHINDTAVIGGILFGKARLESYGFPVGLLLTPVNSGCQTKAMQYGDEIDNDCDGEVDEEECDGKGLY
;
A
#
# COMPACT_ATOMS: atom_id res chain seq x y z
N MET A 1 -5.94 7.65 -9.04
CA MET A 1 -5.49 7.62 -10.45
C MET A 1 -5.87 6.27 -11.02
N LEU A 2 -6.29 6.14 -12.28
CA LEU A 2 -6.52 4.82 -12.88
C LEU A 2 -5.20 4.33 -13.47
N LEU A 3 -4.70 3.19 -13.01
CA LEU A 3 -3.48 2.58 -13.55
C LEU A 3 -3.78 1.81 -14.85
N PRO A 4 -2.80 1.67 -15.76
CA PRO A 4 -2.89 0.74 -16.88
C PRO A 4 -3.30 -0.67 -16.41
N VAL A 5 -4.18 -1.35 -17.16
CA VAL A 5 -4.73 -2.66 -16.72
C VAL A 5 -3.63 -3.70 -16.59
N ASP A 6 -2.58 -3.62 -17.40
CA ASP A 6 -1.39 -4.49 -17.34
C ASP A 6 -0.57 -4.33 -16.06
N SER A 7 -0.70 -3.19 -15.39
CA SER A 7 -0.07 -2.89 -14.11
C SER A 7 -0.97 -3.22 -12.90
N TRP A 8 -2.15 -3.82 -13.11
CA TRP A 8 -3.01 -4.26 -12.02
C TRP A 8 -2.51 -5.59 -11.45
N GLY A 9 -2.39 -5.66 -10.14
CA GLY A 9 -1.87 -6.85 -9.45
C GLY A 9 -2.95 -7.75 -8.88
N LYS A 10 -2.51 -8.82 -8.22
CA LYS A 10 -3.36 -9.80 -7.55
C LYS A 10 -3.20 -9.80 -6.04
N ASN A 11 -2.14 -9.18 -5.55
CA ASN A 11 -1.67 -9.26 -4.17
C ASN A 11 -1.52 -7.85 -3.60
N PHE A 12 -2.24 -7.52 -2.53
CA PHE A 12 -2.19 -6.19 -1.93
C PHE A 12 -2.12 -6.29 -0.41
N ALA A 13 -1.37 -5.38 0.19
CA ALA A 13 -1.43 -5.11 1.61
C ALA A 13 -2.07 -3.73 1.84
N THR A 14 -2.94 -3.62 2.84
CA THR A 14 -3.60 -2.36 3.19
C THR A 14 -3.28 -1.96 4.63
N VAL A 15 -3.13 -0.64 4.81
CA VAL A 15 -2.87 0.00 6.10
C VAL A 15 -4.07 0.91 6.40
N PRO A 16 -4.67 0.84 7.60
CA PRO A 16 -5.72 1.76 7.97
C PRO A 16 -5.18 3.19 8.07
N ILE A 17 -5.97 4.18 7.62
CA ILE A 17 -5.58 5.58 7.73
C ILE A 17 -5.43 5.95 9.23
N PRO A 18 -4.31 6.58 9.64
CA PRO A 18 -4.04 6.88 11.03
C PRO A 18 -5.09 7.76 11.71
N GLU A 19 -5.36 7.45 12.99
CA GLU A 19 -6.21 8.26 13.90
C GLU A 19 -7.65 8.49 13.39
N ARG A 20 -8.19 7.51 12.67
CA ARG A 20 -9.57 7.51 12.17
C ARG A 20 -10.48 6.79 13.16
N PHE A 21 -10.85 7.45 14.26
CA PHE A 21 -11.58 6.76 15.34
C PHE A 21 -13.02 6.37 14.94
N ASN A 22 -13.27 5.06 14.75
CA ASN A 22 -14.60 4.47 14.54
C ASN A 22 -15.38 4.96 13.31
N VAL A 23 -14.69 5.36 12.24
CA VAL A 23 -15.32 5.77 10.96
C VAL A 23 -15.17 4.70 9.89
N GLY A 24 -13.98 4.10 9.78
CA GLY A 24 -13.66 3.20 8.68
C GLY A 24 -13.51 3.93 7.34
N ASP A 25 -13.19 3.15 6.31
CA ASP A 25 -13.01 3.63 4.94
C ASP A 25 -13.74 2.71 3.96
N ILE A 26 -14.03 3.23 2.76
CA ILE A 26 -14.61 2.42 1.68
C ILE A 26 -13.49 1.92 0.79
N PHE A 27 -13.42 0.61 0.61
CA PHE A 27 -12.53 -0.04 -0.36
C PHE A 27 -13.30 -0.40 -1.61
N LYS A 28 -12.82 0.02 -2.77
CA LYS A 28 -13.40 -0.31 -4.08
C LYS A 28 -12.46 -1.23 -4.83
N PHE A 29 -12.98 -2.39 -5.20
CA PHE A 29 -12.31 -3.42 -5.96
C PHE A 29 -12.87 -3.41 -7.38
N VAL A 30 -12.02 -3.33 -8.39
CA VAL A 30 -12.40 -3.34 -9.81
C VAL A 30 -11.76 -4.54 -10.49
N ALA A 31 -12.56 -5.36 -11.16
CA ALA A 31 -12.07 -6.57 -11.83
C ALA A 31 -11.58 -6.29 -13.26
N SER A 32 -10.42 -6.83 -13.65
CA SER A 32 -9.99 -6.82 -15.06
C SER A 32 -10.70 -7.89 -15.90
N GLU A 33 -11.15 -8.97 -15.26
CA GLU A 33 -11.67 -10.18 -15.91
C GLU A 33 -12.99 -10.66 -15.29
N ASP A 34 -13.78 -11.40 -16.07
CA ASP A 34 -15.03 -12.02 -15.62
C ASP A 34 -14.77 -13.04 -14.50
N ASN A 35 -15.71 -13.14 -13.56
CA ASN A 35 -15.69 -14.08 -12.44
C ASN A 35 -14.39 -13.99 -11.60
N THR A 36 -13.99 -12.78 -11.22
CA THR A 36 -12.84 -12.55 -10.34
C THR A 36 -13.24 -12.81 -8.88
N ILE A 37 -12.47 -13.61 -8.16
CA ILE A 37 -12.66 -13.96 -6.75
C ILE A 37 -11.61 -13.22 -5.92
N ILE A 38 -12.05 -12.57 -4.86
CA ILE A 38 -11.21 -11.76 -3.98
C ILE A 38 -11.41 -12.25 -2.55
N THR A 39 -10.31 -12.44 -1.85
CA THR A 39 -10.25 -12.79 -0.43
C THR A 39 -9.50 -11.69 0.32
N VAL A 40 -10.10 -11.18 1.39
CA VAL A 40 -9.53 -10.18 2.28
C VAL A 40 -9.35 -10.84 3.64
N THR A 41 -8.11 -11.04 4.06
CA THR A 41 -7.75 -11.54 5.39
C THR A 41 -7.04 -10.46 6.17
N GLY A 42 -7.30 -10.34 7.47
CA GLY A 42 -6.68 -9.27 8.25
C GLY A 42 -6.84 -9.44 9.75
N MET A 43 -6.36 -8.44 10.48
CA MET A 43 -6.56 -8.29 11.91
C MET A 43 -7.22 -6.94 12.15
N ASP A 44 -8.43 -6.97 12.69
CA ASP A 44 -9.18 -5.79 13.08
C ASP A 44 -9.14 -5.65 14.61
N GLN A 45 -8.35 -4.68 15.10
CA GLN A 45 -8.21 -4.42 16.54
C GLN A 45 -7.85 -5.68 17.37
N GLY A 46 -7.05 -6.58 16.79
CA GLY A 46 -6.64 -7.84 17.44
C GLY A 46 -7.59 -9.02 17.21
N VAL A 47 -8.67 -8.82 16.46
CA VAL A 47 -9.63 -9.88 16.08
C VAL A 47 -9.35 -10.31 14.63
N PRO A 48 -9.17 -11.62 14.36
CA PRO A 48 -9.02 -12.11 12.99
C PRO A 48 -10.24 -11.77 12.13
N PHE A 49 -9.98 -11.27 10.93
CA PHE A 49 -10.96 -10.93 9.91
C PHE A 49 -10.72 -11.75 8.65
N ASN A 50 -11.80 -12.24 8.03
CA ASN A 50 -11.76 -12.93 6.75
C ASN A 50 -13.07 -12.70 5.99
N GLU A 51 -12.98 -12.27 4.75
CA GLU A 51 -14.10 -12.10 3.82
C GLU A 51 -13.70 -12.55 2.41
N THR A 52 -14.56 -13.32 1.74
CA THR A 52 -14.40 -13.68 0.33
C THR A 52 -15.64 -13.26 -0.46
N PHE A 53 -15.44 -12.68 -1.64
CA PHE A 53 -16.50 -12.28 -2.55
C PHE A 53 -16.05 -12.37 -4.01
N SER A 54 -17.00 -12.24 -4.94
CA SER A 54 -16.71 -12.27 -6.37
C SER A 54 -17.28 -11.07 -7.12
N ILE A 55 -16.63 -10.73 -8.24
CA ILE A 55 -17.07 -9.73 -9.21
C ILE A 55 -17.37 -10.46 -10.52
N ALA A 56 -18.64 -10.41 -10.95
CA ALA A 56 -19.12 -11.26 -12.02
C ALA A 56 -18.57 -10.89 -13.41
N LYS A 57 -18.40 -9.60 -13.69
CA LYS A 57 -17.99 -9.09 -15.00
C LYS A 57 -16.76 -8.18 -14.95
N ALA A 58 -15.91 -8.29 -15.96
CA ALA A 58 -14.81 -7.37 -16.21
C ALA A 58 -15.31 -5.91 -16.22
N GLY A 59 -14.53 -5.01 -15.62
CA GLY A 59 -14.86 -3.60 -15.47
C GLY A 59 -15.90 -3.27 -14.40
N GLN A 60 -16.58 -4.27 -13.80
CA GLN A 60 -17.43 -4.03 -12.65
C GLN A 60 -16.60 -3.83 -11.38
N SER A 61 -17.25 -3.22 -10.38
CA SER A 61 -16.63 -2.96 -9.10
C SER A 61 -17.55 -3.31 -7.93
N VAL A 62 -16.96 -3.77 -6.83
CA VAL A 62 -17.61 -3.94 -5.54
C VAL A 62 -16.99 -2.97 -4.54
N GLN A 63 -17.84 -2.37 -3.69
CA GLN A 63 -17.40 -1.53 -2.58
C GLN A 63 -17.65 -2.26 -1.26
N LYS A 64 -16.66 -2.22 -0.36
CA LYS A 64 -16.71 -2.77 0.99
C LYS A 64 -16.35 -1.67 1.99
N HIS A 65 -17.00 -1.67 3.14
CA HIS A 65 -16.62 -0.78 4.24
C HIS A 65 -15.80 -1.58 5.24
N TYR A 66 -14.61 -1.09 5.56
CA TYR A 66 -13.73 -1.69 6.55
C TYR A 66 -13.43 -0.73 7.67
N SER A 67 -13.23 -1.27 8.87
CA SER A 67 -12.95 -0.47 10.05
C SER A 67 -11.58 0.23 9.93
N SER A 68 -11.38 1.26 10.73
CA SER A 68 -10.08 1.95 10.85
C SER A 68 -9.05 1.19 11.70
N GLY A 69 -9.33 -0.06 12.07
CA GLY A 69 -8.42 -0.95 12.77
C GLY A 69 -7.94 -2.14 11.94
N LEU A 70 -8.45 -2.30 10.71
CA LEU A 70 -8.17 -3.45 9.86
C LEU A 70 -6.86 -3.26 9.08
N TYR A 71 -5.83 -4.00 9.47
CA TYR A 71 -4.66 -4.28 8.63
C TYR A 71 -4.97 -5.55 7.83
N SER A 72 -4.90 -5.50 6.50
CA SER A 72 -5.33 -6.63 5.67
C SER A 72 -4.40 -6.96 4.51
N HIS A 73 -4.43 -8.24 4.16
CA HIS A 73 -3.90 -8.86 2.96
C HIS A 73 -5.08 -9.17 2.04
N VAL A 74 -5.02 -8.66 0.82
CA VAL A 74 -6.01 -8.89 -0.23
C VAL A 74 -5.37 -9.74 -1.30
N VAL A 75 -5.98 -10.89 -1.57
CA VAL A 75 -5.55 -11.81 -2.63
C VAL A 75 -6.70 -12.03 -3.60
N SER A 76 -6.39 -12.04 -4.88
CA SER A 76 -7.35 -12.31 -5.96
C SER A 76 -6.81 -13.35 -6.94
N ASP A 77 -7.71 -14.09 -7.58
CA ASP A 77 -7.33 -15.08 -8.60
C ASP A 77 -6.92 -14.42 -9.93
N LYS A 78 -7.46 -13.23 -10.19
CA LYS A 78 -7.29 -12.43 -11.42
C LYS A 78 -6.95 -10.98 -11.07
N PRO A 79 -6.29 -10.24 -11.99
CA PRO A 79 -5.85 -8.87 -11.71
C PRO A 79 -7.01 -7.94 -11.31
N ILE A 80 -6.78 -7.11 -10.30
CA ILE A 80 -7.73 -6.10 -9.86
C ILE A 80 -7.08 -4.74 -9.67
N SER A 81 -7.90 -3.70 -9.70
CA SER A 81 -7.50 -2.39 -9.16
C SER A 81 -8.17 -2.16 -7.82
N LEU A 82 -7.39 -1.75 -6.82
CA LEU A 82 -7.85 -1.51 -5.46
C LEU A 82 -7.71 -0.03 -5.09
N TYR A 83 -8.78 0.52 -4.55
CA TYR A 83 -8.84 1.91 -4.10
C TYR A 83 -9.37 1.99 -2.67
N GLN A 84 -8.85 2.93 -1.89
CA GLN A 84 -9.38 3.31 -0.58
C GLN A 84 -9.92 4.73 -0.65
N PHE A 85 -11.17 4.90 -0.25
CA PHE A 85 -11.82 6.19 -0.10
C PHE A 85 -11.85 6.52 1.38
N SER A 86 -11.15 7.59 1.78
CA SER A 86 -11.39 8.16 3.09
C SER A 86 -12.79 8.75 3.13
N LEU A 87 -13.55 8.44 4.16
CA LEU A 87 -14.82 9.11 4.49
C LEU A 87 -14.59 10.47 5.15
N THR A 88 -15.58 11.35 5.08
CA THR A 88 -15.57 12.64 5.81
C THR A 88 -15.59 12.45 7.32
N GLN A 89 -15.14 13.46 8.03
CA GLN A 89 -15.18 13.56 9.49
C GLN A 89 -16.59 13.33 10.05
N LYS A 90 -16.66 12.54 11.13
CA LYS A 90 -17.88 12.41 11.91
C LYS A 90 -18.07 13.66 12.78
N LYS A 91 -19.28 14.23 12.80
CA LYS A 91 -19.60 15.39 13.63
C LYS A 91 -19.22 15.14 15.10
N GLY A 92 -18.41 16.04 15.68
CA GLY A 92 -17.93 15.95 17.06
C GLY A 92 -16.76 14.99 17.27
N SER A 93 -16.18 14.43 16.20
CA SER A 93 -14.94 13.66 16.24
C SER A 93 -13.72 14.59 16.21
N PRO A 94 -12.59 14.23 16.87
CA PRO A 94 -11.30 14.87 16.64
C PRO A 94 -10.68 14.52 15.27
N ASP A 95 -11.27 13.59 14.52
CA ASP A 95 -10.89 13.30 13.15
C ASP A 95 -11.26 14.46 12.23
N HIS A 96 -10.25 15.06 11.58
CA HIS A 96 -10.40 16.16 10.63
C HIS A 96 -10.30 15.71 9.18
N ALA A 97 -10.17 14.40 8.92
CA ALA A 97 -9.99 13.93 7.56
C ALA A 97 -11.27 14.08 6.74
N ASP A 98 -11.08 14.54 5.50
CA ASP A 98 -12.11 14.67 4.48
C ASP A 98 -11.92 13.65 3.34
N PRO A 99 -12.89 13.54 2.41
CA PRO A 99 -12.82 12.53 1.39
C PRO A 99 -11.62 12.67 0.45
N SER A 100 -10.87 11.59 0.33
CA SER A 100 -9.74 11.43 -0.59
C SER A 100 -9.80 10.05 -1.23
N LEU A 101 -9.27 9.93 -2.44
CA LEU A 101 -9.16 8.67 -3.17
C LEU A 101 -7.70 8.25 -3.23
N ILE A 102 -7.38 7.17 -2.53
CA ILE A 102 -6.05 6.56 -2.51
C ILE A 102 -6.08 5.36 -3.47
N THR A 103 -5.11 5.31 -4.37
CA THR A 103 -4.84 4.12 -5.18
C THR A 103 -3.94 3.21 -4.38
N ILE A 104 -4.36 1.98 -4.10
CA ILE A 104 -3.57 1.02 -3.34
C ILE A 104 -2.66 0.27 -4.31
N PRO A 105 -1.33 0.44 -4.22
CA PRO A 105 -0.41 -0.29 -5.06
C PRO A 105 -0.47 -1.79 -4.74
N PRO A 106 -0.45 -2.67 -5.76
CA PRO A 106 -0.15 -4.07 -5.53
C PRO A 106 1.27 -4.21 -4.97
N ILE A 107 1.54 -5.28 -4.22
CA ILE A 107 2.84 -5.51 -3.56
C ILE A 107 3.96 -5.57 -4.60
N GLU A 108 3.65 -6.10 -5.78
CA GLU A 108 4.52 -6.20 -6.95
C GLU A 108 4.97 -4.83 -7.50
N GLN A 109 4.41 -3.71 -7.01
CA GLN A 109 4.83 -2.34 -7.37
C GLN A 109 5.58 -1.60 -6.26
N TYR A 110 5.98 -2.30 -5.20
CA TYR A 110 6.84 -1.73 -4.17
C TYR A 110 8.25 -1.51 -4.74
N ALA A 111 8.95 -0.51 -4.22
CA ALA A 111 10.27 -0.13 -4.68
C ALA A 111 11.16 0.18 -3.48
N ALA A 112 12.47 0.08 -3.68
CA ALA A 112 13.43 0.24 -2.60
C ALA A 112 13.70 1.70 -2.19
N HIS A 113 13.49 2.65 -3.10
CA HIS A 113 13.81 4.05 -2.86
C HIS A 113 12.69 4.98 -3.34
N TYR A 114 12.24 5.86 -2.46
CA TYR A 114 11.26 6.90 -2.76
C TYR A 114 11.77 8.29 -2.38
N THR A 115 11.39 9.28 -3.17
CA THR A 115 11.46 10.70 -2.80
C THR A 115 10.12 11.33 -3.11
N PHE A 116 9.51 11.95 -2.10
CA PHE A 116 8.19 12.56 -2.24
C PHE A 116 8.12 13.89 -1.49
N THR A 117 7.12 14.69 -1.84
CA THR A 117 6.84 15.98 -1.18
C THR A 117 5.46 15.95 -0.53
N THR A 118 5.33 16.64 0.59
CA THR A 118 4.03 16.87 1.21
C THR A 118 3.35 18.09 0.56
N PRO A 119 2.08 17.99 0.16
CA PRO A 119 1.26 19.16 -0.15
C PRO A 119 1.24 20.19 0.98
N GLU A 120 1.09 21.46 0.60
CA GLU A 120 0.85 22.57 1.54
C GLU A 120 -0.65 22.84 1.66
N TYR A 121 -1.13 23.09 2.88
CA TYR A 121 -2.55 23.33 3.15
C TYR A 121 -2.89 24.80 2.91
N SER A 122 -4.07 25.07 2.34
CA SER A 122 -4.49 26.42 1.95
C SER A 122 -4.58 27.42 3.13
N LEU A 123 -4.73 26.93 4.36
CA LEU A 123 -4.87 27.72 5.58
C LEU A 123 -3.84 27.37 6.67
N GLY A 124 -2.72 26.73 6.31
CA GLY A 124 -1.66 26.35 7.25
C GLY A 124 -0.95 25.06 6.86
N ASN A 125 -0.84 24.12 7.80
CA ASN A 125 -0.15 22.84 7.58
C ASN A 125 -1.12 21.66 7.74
N TYR A 126 -0.93 20.65 6.89
CA TYR A 126 -1.48 19.32 7.10
C TYR A 126 -0.75 18.62 8.25
N THR A 127 -1.46 17.76 8.97
CA THR A 127 -0.83 16.67 9.72
C THR A 127 -0.58 15.53 8.76
N ASN A 128 0.69 15.26 8.48
CA ASN A 128 1.12 14.30 7.46
C ASN A 128 1.59 12.99 8.09
N TYR A 129 1.24 11.89 7.43
CA TYR A 129 1.64 10.54 7.82
C TYR A 129 2.23 9.82 6.62
N PHE A 130 3.42 9.28 6.81
CA PHE A 130 3.95 8.24 5.94
C PHE A 130 3.48 6.88 6.47
N MET A 131 2.60 6.22 5.72
CA MET A 131 2.11 4.88 5.99
C MET A 131 2.97 3.90 5.20
N PHE A 132 3.52 2.89 5.87
CA PHE A 132 4.48 1.97 5.28
C PHE A 132 4.04 0.52 5.41
N ILE A 133 4.49 -0.30 4.47
CA ILE A 133 4.40 -1.76 4.44
C ILE A 133 5.79 -2.28 4.07
N ILE A 134 6.30 -3.27 4.80
CA ILE A 134 7.62 -3.87 4.54
C ILE A 134 7.64 -5.32 5.04
N ASN A 135 8.52 -6.15 4.50
CA ASN A 135 8.80 -7.47 5.07
C ASN A 135 9.21 -7.35 6.56
N GLY A 136 8.60 -8.15 7.42
CA GLY A 136 8.82 -8.12 8.87
C GLY A 136 10.28 -8.36 9.29
N ASN A 137 11.05 -9.10 8.49
CA ASN A 137 12.47 -9.33 8.73
C ASN A 137 13.33 -8.10 8.38
N GLN A 138 12.85 -7.23 7.50
CA GLN A 138 13.55 -6.02 7.05
C GLN A 138 13.17 -4.77 7.87
N LYS A 139 12.11 -4.80 8.68
CA LYS A 139 11.57 -3.61 9.39
C LYS A 139 12.60 -2.72 10.12
N ASN A 140 13.67 -3.28 10.68
CA ASN A 140 14.69 -2.52 11.45
C ASN A 140 15.62 -1.69 10.55
N GLY A 141 15.70 -2.04 9.27
CA GLY A 141 16.54 -1.37 8.30
C GLY A 141 15.87 -0.20 7.57
N LEU A 142 14.56 0.00 7.76
CA LEU A 142 13.80 1.10 7.16
C LEU A 142 14.33 2.46 7.63
N ARG A 143 14.46 3.40 6.69
CA ARG A 143 15.00 4.74 6.90
C ARG A 143 14.06 5.79 6.32
N LEU A 144 13.91 6.89 7.04
CA LEU A 144 13.25 8.11 6.61
C LEU A 144 14.26 9.26 6.76
N ASP A 145 14.51 9.99 5.68
CA ASP A 145 15.51 11.05 5.61
C ASP A 145 16.90 10.60 6.09
N ASN A 146 17.29 9.37 5.72
CA ASN A 146 18.51 8.68 6.13
C ASN A 146 18.62 8.36 7.63
N HIS A 147 17.54 8.53 8.41
CA HIS A 147 17.49 8.19 9.82
C HIS A 147 16.61 6.95 10.05
N PRO A 148 16.90 6.10 11.04
CA PRO A 148 15.97 5.07 11.48
C PRO A 148 14.62 5.67 11.86
N LEU A 149 13.53 4.92 11.66
CA LEU A 149 12.22 5.35 12.16
C LEU A 149 12.25 5.54 13.68
N PRO A 150 11.38 6.41 14.24
CA PRO A 150 11.29 6.62 15.69
C PRO A 150 11.16 5.31 16.47
N SER A 151 11.82 5.20 17.62
CA SER A 151 11.86 3.96 18.42
C SER A 151 10.49 3.52 18.95
N ASN A 152 9.52 4.43 19.01
CA ASN A 152 8.14 4.17 19.38
C ASN A 152 7.24 3.83 18.19
N THR A 153 7.79 3.59 17.00
CA THR A 153 7.03 3.16 15.83
C THR A 153 6.40 1.79 16.10
N THR A 154 5.07 1.72 15.97
CA THR A 154 4.32 0.47 16.13
C THR A 154 4.24 -0.25 14.80
N TYR A 155 4.57 -1.53 14.79
CA TYR A 155 4.48 -2.42 13.64
C TYR A 155 3.36 -3.43 13.87
N HIS A 156 2.44 -3.52 12.93
CA HIS A 156 1.34 -4.47 12.93
C HIS A 156 1.60 -5.55 11.87
N GLN A 157 1.55 -6.82 12.28
CA GLN A 157 1.63 -7.93 11.33
C GLN A 157 0.41 -7.92 10.42
N ILE A 158 0.61 -8.12 9.13
CA ILE A 158 -0.46 -8.39 8.17
C ILE A 158 -0.65 -9.92 8.08
N PRO A 159 -1.76 -10.47 8.59
CA PRO A 159 -1.99 -11.92 8.59
C PRO A 159 -2.00 -12.50 7.18
N GLY A 160 -1.53 -13.75 7.05
CA GLY A 160 -1.43 -14.43 5.75
C GLY A 160 -0.18 -14.06 4.95
N SER A 161 0.65 -13.15 5.47
CA SER A 161 1.90 -12.71 4.83
C SER A 161 3.05 -12.58 5.83
N ASN A 162 4.26 -12.36 5.32
CA ASN A 162 5.45 -11.95 6.08
C ASN A 162 5.52 -10.43 6.30
N LEU A 163 4.53 -9.67 5.85
CA LEU A 163 4.54 -8.21 5.88
C LEU A 163 4.15 -7.66 7.24
N VAL A 164 4.77 -6.54 7.59
CA VAL A 164 4.37 -5.67 8.68
C VAL A 164 4.04 -4.29 8.12
N ALA A 165 3.14 -3.59 8.78
CA ALA A 165 2.75 -2.24 8.41
C ALA A 165 2.65 -1.32 9.61
N GLY A 166 2.71 -0.02 9.34
CA GLY A 166 2.59 1.02 10.35
C GLY A 166 2.57 2.38 9.70
N TYR A 167 2.75 3.40 10.53
CA TYR A 167 2.86 4.77 10.06
C TYR A 167 3.75 5.60 10.98
N VAL A 168 4.28 6.69 10.44
CA VAL A 168 4.99 7.72 11.20
C VAL A 168 4.47 9.10 10.78
N GLY A 169 4.38 10.02 11.75
CA GLY A 169 4.12 11.41 11.45
C GLY A 169 5.36 12.06 10.82
N ILE A 170 5.15 12.88 9.79
CA ILE A 170 6.24 13.58 9.10
C ILE A 170 5.96 15.09 9.02
N SER A 171 7.02 15.89 8.93
CA SER A 171 6.90 17.33 8.75
C SER A 171 6.44 17.70 7.34
N VAL A 172 6.11 18.97 7.12
CA VAL A 172 5.97 19.49 5.76
C VAL A 172 7.35 19.57 5.12
N GLY A 173 7.51 19.05 3.90
CA GLY A 173 8.76 19.12 3.17
C GLY A 173 8.93 18.04 2.11
N THR A 174 10.19 17.89 1.68
CA THR A 174 10.64 16.76 0.85
C THR A 174 11.20 15.69 1.78
N HIS A 175 10.82 14.45 1.55
CA HIS A 175 11.27 13.31 2.33
C HIS A 175 11.81 12.21 1.41
N THR A 176 12.80 11.48 1.91
CA THR A 176 13.31 10.27 1.25
C THR A 176 13.04 9.06 2.12
N VAL A 177 12.61 7.96 1.50
CA VAL A 177 12.42 6.68 2.18
C VAL A 177 13.25 5.64 1.46
N ASN A 178 14.06 4.92 2.22
CA ASN A 178 14.94 3.87 1.74
C ASN A 178 15.19 2.84 2.84
N HIS A 179 16.06 1.88 2.56
CA HIS A 179 16.41 0.82 3.48
C HIS A 179 17.94 0.64 3.50
N ILE A 180 18.51 0.11 4.59
CA ILE A 180 19.96 -0.20 4.66
C ILE A 180 20.40 -1.35 3.74
N ASN A 181 19.43 -2.16 3.34
CA ASN A 181 19.52 -3.18 2.33
C ASN A 181 18.87 -2.56 1.10
N ASP A 182 19.65 -2.23 0.08
CA ASP A 182 19.18 -1.49 -1.10
C ASP A 182 18.13 -2.27 -1.93
N THR A 183 18.00 -3.54 -1.60
CA THR A 183 17.10 -4.58 -2.08
C THR A 183 15.69 -4.50 -1.54
N ALA A 184 15.54 -3.95 -0.34
CA ALA A 184 14.32 -4.17 0.41
C ALA A 184 13.23 -3.24 -0.14
N VAL A 185 12.24 -3.83 -0.80
CA VAL A 185 11.09 -3.09 -1.32
C VAL A 185 10.16 -2.62 -0.20
N ILE A 186 9.62 -1.42 -0.40
CA ILE A 186 8.79 -0.73 0.59
C ILE A 186 7.47 -0.36 -0.09
N GLY A 187 6.35 -0.68 0.55
CA GLY A 187 5.05 -0.10 0.20
C GLY A 187 4.87 1.22 0.93
N GLY A 188 4.52 2.29 0.23
CA GLY A 188 4.37 3.61 0.83
C GLY A 188 3.12 4.34 0.38
N ILE A 189 2.35 4.86 1.34
CA ILE A 189 1.22 5.76 1.10
C ILE A 189 1.46 7.01 1.93
N LEU A 190 1.37 8.17 1.29
CA LEU A 190 1.34 9.45 1.98
C LEU A 190 -0.11 9.84 2.20
N PHE A 191 -0.46 10.15 3.45
CA PHE A 191 -1.77 10.67 3.81
C PHE A 191 -1.62 11.95 4.64
N GLY A 192 -2.39 12.96 4.33
CA GLY A 192 -2.42 14.20 5.11
C GLY A 192 -3.84 14.67 5.38
N LYS A 193 -4.05 15.22 6.57
CA LYS A 193 -5.34 15.79 6.98
C LYS A 193 -5.16 17.14 7.65
N ALA A 194 -6.06 18.05 7.31
CA ALA A 194 -6.22 19.36 7.89
C ALA A 194 -7.72 19.60 8.07
N ARG A 195 -8.09 20.72 8.69
CA ARG A 195 -9.51 21.04 8.87
C ARG A 195 -10.18 21.21 7.50
N LEU A 196 -11.12 20.33 7.17
CA LEU A 196 -11.89 20.34 5.92
C LEU A 196 -11.07 20.06 4.64
N GLU A 197 -9.87 19.50 4.76
CA GLU A 197 -9.07 19.08 3.61
C GLU A 197 -8.27 17.81 3.95
N SER A 198 -8.19 16.90 2.99
CA SER A 198 -7.32 15.74 3.07
C SER A 198 -6.78 15.39 1.70
N TYR A 199 -5.62 14.74 1.70
CA TYR A 199 -5.04 14.13 0.52
C TYR A 199 -4.53 12.73 0.87
N GLY A 200 -4.45 11.87 -0.14
CA GLY A 200 -3.82 10.58 0.01
C GLY A 200 -3.39 10.01 -1.34
N PHE A 201 -2.17 9.52 -1.43
CA PHE A 201 -1.62 8.93 -2.65
C PHE A 201 -0.45 7.98 -2.34
N PRO A 202 -0.21 6.96 -3.18
CA PRO A 202 1.00 6.15 -3.07
C PRO A 202 2.24 7.01 -3.33
N VAL A 203 3.31 6.82 -2.54
CA VAL A 203 4.54 7.63 -2.67
C VAL A 203 5.33 7.34 -3.95
N GLY A 204 5.04 6.22 -4.59
CA GLY A 204 5.55 5.84 -5.90
C GLY A 204 4.76 4.66 -6.47
N LEU A 205 4.84 4.52 -7.78
CA LEU A 205 4.25 3.43 -8.56
C LEU A 205 5.22 3.14 -9.70
N LEU A 206 5.74 1.92 -9.80
CA LEU A 206 6.63 1.53 -10.91
C LEU A 206 5.88 1.48 -12.25
N LEU A 207 4.59 1.11 -12.22
CA LEU A 207 3.75 0.90 -13.40
C LEU A 207 4.29 -0.16 -14.39
N THR A 208 5.26 -0.98 -13.96
CA THR A 208 5.69 -2.16 -14.68
C THR A 208 4.50 -3.12 -14.86
N PRO A 209 4.37 -3.77 -16.03
CA PRO A 209 3.36 -4.80 -16.21
C PRO A 209 3.55 -5.95 -15.22
N VAL A 210 2.57 -6.19 -14.35
CA VAL A 210 2.61 -7.26 -13.33
C VAL A 210 1.68 -8.42 -13.65
N ASN A 211 0.85 -8.30 -14.70
CA ASN A 211 -0.06 -9.37 -15.14
C ASN A 211 0.17 -9.88 -16.56
N SER A 212 1.14 -9.33 -17.28
CA SER A 212 1.68 -9.95 -18.48
C SER A 212 2.69 -11.00 -18.03
N GLY A 213 2.37 -12.28 -18.17
CA GLY A 213 3.13 -13.40 -17.57
C GLY A 213 4.65 -13.18 -17.55
N CYS A 214 5.24 -13.36 -16.38
CA CYS A 214 6.68 -13.17 -16.19
C CYS A 214 7.47 -14.23 -16.99
N GLN A 215 8.52 -13.79 -17.66
CA GLN A 215 9.51 -14.66 -18.28
C GLN A 215 10.84 -14.38 -17.65
N THR A 216 11.47 -15.43 -17.11
CA THR A 216 12.78 -15.31 -16.49
C THR A 216 13.80 -14.78 -17.49
N LYS A 217 14.50 -13.73 -17.10
CA LYS A 217 15.54 -13.05 -17.90
C LYS A 217 16.85 -13.02 -17.13
N ALA A 218 17.93 -12.66 -17.82
CA ALA A 218 19.18 -12.39 -17.12
C ALA A 218 19.01 -11.16 -16.24
N MET A 219 19.39 -11.27 -14.96
CA MET A 219 19.31 -10.17 -14.01
C MET A 219 20.05 -8.95 -14.56
N GLN A 220 19.35 -7.81 -14.62
CA GLN A 220 19.91 -6.54 -15.02
C GLN A 220 19.63 -5.51 -13.93
N TYR A 221 20.69 -4.90 -13.41
CA TYR A 221 20.58 -3.83 -12.43
C TYR A 221 19.96 -2.58 -13.06
N GLY A 222 19.01 -1.94 -12.37
CA GLY A 222 18.39 -0.69 -12.78
C GLY A 222 17.31 -0.81 -13.86
N ASP A 223 16.76 -2.00 -14.12
CA ASP A 223 15.76 -2.20 -15.17
C ASP A 223 14.29 -2.17 -14.68
N GLU A 224 14.06 -2.12 -13.37
CA GLU A 224 12.73 -2.08 -12.73
C GLU A 224 11.76 -3.15 -13.28
N ILE A 225 12.29 -4.34 -13.59
CA ILE A 225 11.54 -5.51 -14.06
C ILE A 225 11.80 -6.69 -13.11
N ASP A 226 10.72 -7.39 -12.74
CA ASP A 226 10.78 -8.71 -12.10
C ASP A 226 11.38 -9.72 -13.09
N ASN A 227 12.69 -9.97 -12.98
CA ASN A 227 13.47 -10.77 -13.91
C ASN A 227 13.56 -12.26 -13.53
N ASP A 228 13.26 -12.61 -12.29
CA ASP A 228 13.30 -13.97 -11.75
C ASP A 228 11.92 -14.52 -11.36
N CYS A 229 10.87 -13.73 -11.59
CA CYS A 229 9.46 -14.09 -11.48
C CYS A 229 9.00 -14.43 -10.07
N ASP A 230 9.58 -13.79 -9.06
CA ASP A 230 9.20 -13.98 -7.67
C ASP A 230 8.08 -13.03 -7.20
N GLY A 231 7.69 -12.09 -8.08
CA GLY A 231 6.64 -11.11 -7.85
C GLY A 231 7.12 -9.84 -7.15
N GLU A 232 8.42 -9.66 -6.92
CA GLU A 232 8.99 -8.41 -6.44
C GLU A 232 9.81 -7.76 -7.56
N VAL A 233 9.69 -6.44 -7.70
CA VAL A 233 10.58 -5.66 -8.57
C VAL A 233 11.67 -5.09 -7.67
N ASP A 234 12.45 -5.98 -7.08
CA ASP A 234 13.42 -5.62 -6.06
C ASP A 234 14.83 -5.38 -6.62
N GLU A 235 15.09 -5.72 -7.88
CA GLU A 235 16.37 -5.54 -8.61
C GLU A 235 17.55 -6.35 -8.07
N GLU A 236 17.34 -7.58 -7.61
CA GLU A 236 18.25 -8.12 -6.59
C GLU A 236 18.85 -9.48 -6.86
N GLU A 237 20.16 -9.55 -6.61
CA GLU A 237 20.97 -10.69 -6.18
C GLU A 237 20.73 -12.08 -6.81
N CYS A 238 21.80 -12.76 -7.21
CA CYS A 238 21.77 -14.18 -7.59
C CYS A 238 21.46 -15.10 -6.38
N ASP A 239 20.26 -15.02 -5.80
CA ASP A 239 19.87 -15.73 -4.59
C ASP A 239 19.28 -17.13 -4.86
N GLY A 240 19.02 -17.43 -6.14
CA GLY A 240 18.63 -18.75 -6.62
C GLY A 240 17.18 -19.13 -6.32
N LYS A 241 16.28 -18.19 -5.99
CA LYS A 241 14.88 -18.50 -5.71
C LYS A 241 13.98 -18.69 -6.94
N GLY A 242 14.44 -18.40 -8.15
CA GLY A 242 13.67 -18.56 -9.40
C GLY A 242 13.82 -19.88 -10.17
N LEU A 243 14.38 -20.96 -9.58
CA LEU A 243 14.52 -22.25 -10.27
C LEU A 243 13.71 -23.36 -9.59
N TYR A 244 12.42 -23.45 -9.92
CA TYR A 244 11.64 -24.69 -9.85
C TYR A 244 10.70 -24.83 -11.04
#